data_AF-A0A0S7F233-F1
#
_entry.id   AF-A0A0S7F233-F1
#
_cell.length_a   1.000
_cell.length_b   1.000
_cell.length_c   1.000
_cell.angle_alpha   90.00
_cell.angle_beta   90.00
_cell.angle_gamma   90.00
#
_symmetry.space_group_name_H-M   'P 1'
#
loop_
_entity.id
_entity.type
_entity.pdbx_description
1 polymer ?
#
loop_
_entity_poly.entity_id
_entity_poly.type
_entity_poly.pdbx_seq_one_letter_code
_entity_poly.pdbx_strand_id
1 'polypeptide(L)'
;MCFQRLECPQFENPDPVLIPVGYETSISFEGINLDNYEDRVFTIGTELMKNMEEPVRKESGRFYSFNGFSFSYDKSPETSVLFYMKDKRTGNKMDSTLNVTLYNCSVGREDCSLCKYADSKYNCVWCSKQKACVFKKLCSDSQNTECPNPQITNIVPLFGPMKGGISITIHGSNLGIYKEDIKNITVAGEPCIHQAEKYSVSTR
;
A
#
# COMPACT_ATOMS: atom_id res chain seq x y z
N MET A 1 -13.31 30.78 13.96
CA MET A 1 -13.91 31.09 12.65
C MET A 1 -13.05 32.13 11.98
N CYS A 2 -12.53 31.84 10.80
CA CYS A 2 -11.68 32.73 10.03
C CYS A 2 -12.56 33.47 9.01
N PHE A 3 -12.49 34.80 8.97
CA PHE A 3 -13.43 35.65 8.22
C PHE A 3 -13.02 35.88 6.75
N GLN A 4 -11.78 35.55 6.35
CA GLN A 4 -11.29 35.64 4.97
C GLN A 4 -10.45 34.40 4.61
N ARG A 5 -10.84 33.68 3.56
CA ARG A 5 -10.26 32.36 3.17
C ARG A 5 -8.76 32.35 2.85
N LEU A 6 -8.15 33.49 2.53
CA LEU A 6 -6.74 33.57 2.08
C LEU A 6 -5.72 33.73 3.22
N GLU A 7 -6.17 34.08 4.43
CA GLU A 7 -5.30 34.34 5.60
C GLU A 7 -5.51 33.32 6.72
N CYS A 8 -6.21 32.22 6.45
CA CYS A 8 -6.50 31.24 7.49
C CYS A 8 -5.26 30.39 7.80
N PRO A 9 -4.98 30.14 9.09
CA PRO A 9 -3.91 29.25 9.50
C PRO A 9 -4.24 27.84 9.00
N GLN A 10 -3.37 27.27 8.17
CA GLN A 10 -3.58 25.96 7.57
C GLN A 10 -2.27 25.17 7.49
N PHE A 11 -2.42 23.85 7.37
CA PHE A 11 -1.31 22.95 7.10
C PHE A 11 -1.58 22.18 5.81
N GLU A 12 -0.57 22.13 4.95
CA GLU A 12 -0.68 21.63 3.58
C GLU A 12 0.64 21.02 3.08
N ASN A 13 0.61 20.44 1.88
CA ASN A 13 1.77 19.82 1.21
C ASN A 13 2.43 18.70 2.04
N PRO A 14 1.70 17.62 2.41
CA PRO A 14 2.29 16.50 3.13
C PRO A 14 3.30 15.74 2.25
N ASP A 15 4.45 15.39 2.83
CA ASP A 15 5.47 14.55 2.23
C ASP A 15 6.02 13.55 3.26
N PRO A 16 5.98 12.22 3.00
CA PRO A 16 5.41 11.58 1.82
C PRO A 16 3.87 11.53 1.83
N VAL A 17 3.27 11.46 0.64
CA VAL A 17 1.82 11.27 0.47
C VAL A 17 1.36 9.81 0.54
N LEU A 18 2.30 8.86 0.46
CA LEU A 18 2.03 7.42 0.50
C LEU A 18 2.61 6.82 1.80
N ILE A 19 1.75 6.22 2.61
CA ILE A 19 2.12 5.71 3.93
C ILE A 19 1.81 4.20 4.02
N PRO A 20 2.82 3.34 4.25
CA PRO A 20 2.60 1.91 4.45
C PRO A 20 1.87 1.63 5.77
N VAL A 21 0.85 0.78 5.73
CA VAL A 21 0.19 0.24 6.92
C VAL A 21 1.18 -0.60 7.75
N GLY A 22 1.13 -0.44 9.08
CA GLY A 22 2.00 -1.17 10.03
C GLY A 22 3.42 -0.65 10.18
N TYR A 23 3.81 0.43 9.47
CA TYR A 23 5.13 1.04 9.60
C TYR A 23 5.03 2.54 9.89
N GLU A 24 5.67 2.97 10.98
CA GLU A 24 5.70 4.38 11.37
C GLU A 24 6.51 5.18 10.35
N THR A 25 5.81 6.01 9.58
CA THR A 25 6.40 6.86 8.54
C THR A 25 6.29 8.30 8.98
N SER A 26 7.44 8.97 9.09
CA SER A 26 7.45 10.39 9.39
C SER A 26 6.92 11.19 8.20
N ILE A 27 6.05 12.15 8.50
CA ILE A 27 5.40 13.02 7.52
C ILE A 27 5.80 14.46 7.84
N SER A 28 6.33 15.16 6.86
CA SER A 28 6.61 16.59 6.92
C SER A 28 5.54 17.35 6.14
N PHE A 29 5.24 18.57 6.54
CA PHE A 29 4.24 19.43 5.90
C PHE A 29 4.53 20.91 6.16
N GLU A 30 3.90 21.78 5.38
CA GLU A 30 4.04 23.23 5.48
C GLU A 30 2.93 23.83 6.33
N GLY A 31 3.29 24.76 7.22
CA GLY A 31 2.35 25.60 7.93
C GLY A 31 2.26 26.98 7.28
N ILE A 32 1.05 27.39 6.92
CA ILE A 32 0.76 28.61 6.18
C ILE A 32 -0.09 29.55 7.05
N ASN A 33 0.25 30.85 7.04
CA ASN A 33 -0.39 31.89 7.86
C ASN A 33 -0.37 31.59 9.38
N LEU A 34 0.78 31.11 9.88
CA LEU A 34 0.95 30.71 11.29
C LEU A 34 1.72 31.73 12.15
N ASP A 35 1.94 32.96 11.69
CA ASP A 35 2.74 33.95 12.42
C ASP A 35 2.18 34.24 13.83
N ASN A 36 0.85 34.23 13.99
CA ASN A 36 0.18 34.39 15.29
C ASN A 36 0.16 33.11 16.16
N TYR A 37 0.90 32.08 15.74
CA TYR A 37 0.87 30.74 16.29
C TYR A 37 2.28 30.19 16.60
N GLU A 38 3.33 31.01 16.56
CA GLU A 38 4.73 30.58 16.77
C GLU A 38 4.94 29.86 18.12
N ASP A 39 4.32 30.35 19.20
CA ASP A 39 4.42 29.75 20.54
C ASP A 39 3.41 28.61 20.79
N ARG A 40 2.64 28.19 19.77
CA ARG A 40 1.61 27.15 19.94
C ARG A 40 2.16 25.75 19.72
N VAL A 41 1.65 24.83 20.51
CA VAL A 41 1.90 23.39 20.37
C VAL A 41 0.71 22.75 19.67
N PHE A 42 1.00 22.00 18.62
CA PHE A 42 -0.01 21.32 17.83
C PHE A 42 0.03 19.81 18.01
N THR A 43 -1.12 19.18 17.88
CA THR A 43 -1.26 17.73 17.77
C THR A 43 -1.94 17.35 16.46
N ILE A 44 -1.52 16.24 15.87
CA ILE A 44 -2.05 15.70 14.62
C ILE A 44 -2.86 14.44 14.91
N GLY A 45 -3.98 14.28 14.22
CA GLY A 45 -4.84 13.11 14.37
C GLY A 45 -5.64 12.82 13.12
N THR A 46 -6.22 11.63 13.07
CA THR A 46 -7.17 11.23 12.03
C THR A 46 -8.17 10.19 12.57
N GLU A 47 -9.23 9.90 11.81
CA GLU A 47 -10.27 8.93 12.18
C GLU A 47 -9.71 7.52 12.42
N LEU A 48 -8.65 7.13 11.70
CA LEU A 48 -8.00 5.83 11.84
C LEU A 48 -7.09 5.72 13.07
N MET A 49 -6.80 6.82 13.78
CA MET A 49 -5.99 6.83 15.00
C MET A 49 -6.81 6.55 16.28
N LYS A 50 -8.11 6.18 16.17
CA LYS A 50 -8.96 5.80 17.32
C LYS A 50 -8.95 6.82 18.48
N ASN A 51 -9.03 8.11 18.15
CA ASN A 51 -8.95 9.24 19.09
C ASN A 51 -7.56 9.48 19.73
N MET A 52 -6.52 8.79 19.28
CA MET A 52 -5.16 9.17 19.59
C MET A 52 -4.75 10.38 18.75
N GLU A 53 -3.92 11.23 19.35
CA GLU A 53 -3.32 12.39 18.70
C GLU A 53 -1.83 12.36 19.02
N GLU A 54 -1.00 12.71 18.06
CA GLU A 54 0.45 12.71 18.19
C GLU A 54 0.99 14.14 18.19
N PRO A 55 2.09 14.42 18.92
CA PRO A 55 2.66 15.76 18.94
C PRO A 55 3.29 16.10 17.59
N VAL A 56 3.03 17.32 17.12
CA VAL A 56 3.68 17.88 15.95
C VAL A 56 4.91 18.66 16.37
N ARG A 57 6.00 18.45 15.64
CA ARG A 57 7.27 19.14 15.86
C ARG A 57 7.40 20.29 14.87
N LYS A 58 7.86 21.43 15.38
CA LYS A 58 8.26 22.55 14.54
C LYS A 58 9.65 22.27 13.99
N GLU A 59 9.79 22.32 12.68
CA GLU A 59 11.09 22.21 12.00
C GLU A 59 11.58 23.62 11.60
N SER A 60 12.52 23.70 10.66
CA SER A 60 13.04 24.98 10.18
C SER A 60 12.03 25.74 9.30
N GLY A 61 11.98 27.06 9.45
CA GLY A 61 11.15 27.93 8.62
C GLY A 61 9.66 27.65 8.78
N ARG A 62 8.95 27.34 7.69
CA ARG A 62 7.51 27.02 7.69
C ARG A 62 7.19 25.53 7.84
N PHE A 63 8.19 24.67 7.99
CA PHE A 63 7.99 23.22 8.02
C PHE A 63 7.65 22.72 9.42
N TYR A 64 6.84 21.65 9.45
CA TYR A 64 6.44 20.91 10.62
C TYR A 64 6.52 19.42 10.30
N SER A 65 6.69 18.59 11.33
CA SER A 65 6.78 17.15 11.16
C SER A 65 5.99 16.38 12.21
N PHE A 66 5.59 15.19 11.81
CA PHE A 66 5.03 14.15 12.65
C PHE A 66 5.88 12.89 12.48
N ASN A 67 6.24 12.21 13.57
CA ASN A 67 7.13 11.04 13.54
C ASN A 67 6.50 9.80 12.88
N GLY A 68 5.17 9.76 12.73
CA GLY A 68 4.44 8.65 12.15
C GLY A 68 3.60 7.89 13.18
N PHE A 69 2.61 7.16 12.66
CA PHE A 69 1.71 6.31 13.45
C PHE A 69 1.67 4.92 12.84
N SER A 70 1.62 3.87 13.67
CA SER A 70 1.43 2.51 13.19
C SER A 70 -0.05 2.26 12.90
N PHE A 71 -0.47 2.53 11.66
CA PHE A 71 -1.85 2.31 11.21
C PHE A 71 -2.17 0.82 11.09
N SER A 72 -3.45 0.48 11.31
CA SER A 72 -4.02 -0.84 11.03
C SER A 72 -5.24 -0.66 10.13
N TYR A 73 -5.15 -1.16 8.89
CA TYR A 73 -6.21 -1.06 7.88
C TYR A 73 -6.06 -2.18 6.85
N ASP A 74 -7.10 -2.99 6.64
CA ASP A 74 -7.07 -4.20 5.81
C ASP A 74 -8.29 -4.35 4.86
N LYS A 75 -9.16 -3.34 4.80
CA LYS A 75 -10.41 -3.40 4.01
C LYS A 75 -10.18 -3.31 2.51
N SER A 76 -9.13 -2.63 2.08
CA SER A 76 -8.77 -2.43 0.68
C SER A 76 -7.26 -2.20 0.55
N PRO A 77 -6.68 -2.34 -0.67
CA PRO A 77 -5.24 -2.10 -0.89
C PRO A 77 -4.82 -0.67 -0.56
N GLU A 78 -5.71 0.31 -0.74
CA GLU A 78 -5.45 1.74 -0.54
C GLU A 78 -6.67 2.46 0.03
N THR A 79 -6.43 3.42 0.92
CA THR A 79 -7.45 4.36 1.39
C THR A 79 -6.88 5.75 1.55
N SER A 80 -7.66 6.77 1.20
CA SER A 80 -7.30 8.16 1.49
C SER A 80 -7.67 8.50 2.93
N VAL A 81 -6.80 9.26 3.57
CA VAL A 81 -6.93 9.66 4.98
C VAL A 81 -6.62 11.14 5.09
N LEU A 82 -7.54 11.88 5.69
CA LEU A 82 -7.37 13.29 5.99
C LEU A 82 -6.88 13.44 7.43
N PHE A 83 -5.74 14.10 7.63
CA PHE A 83 -5.29 14.50 8.96
C PHE A 83 -5.85 15.86 9.33
N TYR A 84 -6.31 15.98 10.58
CA TYR A 84 -6.62 17.26 11.19
C TYR A 84 -5.48 17.69 12.10
N MET A 85 -5.24 19.00 12.16
CA MET A 85 -4.39 19.60 13.18
C MET A 85 -5.24 20.12 14.33
N LYS A 86 -4.72 20.07 15.54
CA LYS A 86 -5.40 20.61 16.72
C LYS A 86 -4.43 21.43 17.55
N ASP A 87 -4.86 22.63 17.92
CA ASP A 87 -4.11 23.47 18.83
C ASP A 87 -4.32 22.96 20.26
N LYS A 88 -3.23 22.51 20.89
CA LYS A 88 -3.26 21.95 22.24
C LYS A 88 -3.75 22.96 23.29
N ARG A 89 -3.56 24.26 23.07
CA ARG A 89 -3.97 25.31 24.00
C ARG A 89 -5.47 25.56 23.98
N THR A 90 -6.07 25.61 22.79
CA THR A 90 -7.51 25.92 22.63
C THR A 90 -8.38 24.69 22.49
N GLY A 91 -7.80 23.53 22.17
CA GLY A 91 -8.52 22.30 21.86
C GLY A 91 -9.21 22.30 20.50
N ASN A 92 -9.11 23.39 19.74
CA ASN A 92 -9.80 23.56 18.46
C ASN A 92 -9.04 22.85 17.35
N LYS A 93 -9.80 22.17 16.47
CA LYS A 93 -9.28 21.61 15.23
C LYS A 93 -9.15 22.71 14.18
N MET A 94 -8.05 22.68 13.45
CA MET A 94 -7.80 23.51 12.28
C MET A 94 -8.19 22.74 11.02
N ASP A 95 -8.73 23.47 10.06
CA ASP A 95 -9.07 22.93 8.74
C ASP A 95 -7.77 22.80 7.94
N SER A 96 -7.18 21.61 7.96
CA SER A 96 -5.91 21.30 7.28
C SER A 96 -6.19 20.42 6.08
N THR A 97 -5.47 20.62 4.97
CA THR A 97 -5.61 19.84 3.73
C THR A 97 -4.55 18.73 3.64
N LEU A 98 -4.24 18.10 4.77
CA LEU A 98 -3.24 17.04 4.88
C LEU A 98 -3.85 15.68 4.47
N ASN A 99 -4.12 15.53 3.18
CA ASN A 99 -4.55 14.27 2.60
C ASN A 99 -3.36 13.38 2.28
N VAL A 100 -3.38 12.15 2.78
CA VAL A 100 -2.42 11.10 2.41
C VAL A 100 -3.16 9.83 2.00
N THR A 101 -2.47 8.93 1.32
CA THR A 101 -2.97 7.61 0.98
C THR A 101 -2.24 6.57 1.82
N LEU A 102 -2.99 5.84 2.65
CA LEU A 102 -2.49 4.63 3.28
C LEU A 102 -2.57 3.48 2.28
N TYR A 103 -1.53 2.64 2.24
CA TYR A 103 -1.54 1.44 1.42
C TYR A 103 -1.13 0.20 2.22
N ASN A 104 -1.73 -0.94 1.90
CA ASN A 104 -1.44 -2.21 2.52
C ASN A 104 -0.92 -3.20 1.47
N CYS A 105 0.34 -3.63 1.61
CA CYS A 105 0.96 -4.61 0.72
C CYS A 105 0.28 -5.98 0.77
N SER A 106 -0.30 -6.37 1.90
CA SER A 106 -0.87 -7.71 2.10
C SER A 106 -2.24 -7.89 1.44
N VAL A 107 -3.00 -6.81 1.24
CA VAL A 107 -4.37 -6.89 0.74
C VAL A 107 -4.36 -7.06 -0.79
N GLY A 108 -5.01 -8.13 -1.27
CA GLY A 108 -5.07 -8.49 -2.69
C GLY A 108 -3.76 -9.07 -3.26
N ARG A 109 -2.84 -9.50 -2.39
CA ARG A 109 -1.53 -10.06 -2.77
C ARG A 109 -1.19 -11.30 -1.93
N GLU A 110 -2.00 -12.34 -2.11
CA GLU A 110 -1.94 -13.57 -1.33
C GLU A 110 -0.71 -14.45 -1.65
N ASP A 111 -0.10 -14.28 -2.82
CA ASP A 111 1.08 -15.05 -3.24
C ASP A 111 2.27 -14.18 -3.68
N CYS A 112 3.41 -14.82 -3.92
CA CYS A 112 4.63 -14.11 -4.26
C CYS A 112 4.55 -13.44 -5.63
N SER A 113 3.92 -14.09 -6.62
CA SER A 113 3.72 -13.50 -7.96
C SER A 113 2.90 -12.21 -7.88
N LEU A 114 1.79 -12.20 -7.14
CA LEU A 114 0.94 -11.03 -6.91
C LEU A 114 1.71 -9.94 -6.17
N CYS A 115 2.53 -10.33 -5.20
CA CYS A 115 3.38 -9.40 -4.48
C CYS A 115 4.43 -8.73 -5.36
N LYS A 116 5.09 -9.51 -6.24
CA LYS A 116 6.10 -9.02 -7.17
C LYS A 116 5.50 -8.19 -8.32
N TYR A 117 4.24 -8.45 -8.66
CA TYR A 117 3.49 -7.66 -9.63
C TYR A 117 3.06 -6.28 -9.07
N ALA A 118 3.13 -6.08 -7.75
CA ALA A 118 2.81 -4.79 -7.15
C ALA A 118 3.65 -3.66 -7.75
N ASP A 119 3.03 -2.50 -7.95
CA ASP A 119 3.73 -1.30 -8.42
C ASP A 119 4.91 -0.98 -7.50
N SER A 120 6.07 -0.78 -8.13
CA SER A 120 7.34 -0.46 -7.46
C SER A 120 7.25 0.71 -6.48
N LYS A 121 6.33 1.67 -6.69
CA LYS A 121 6.15 2.82 -5.79
C LYS A 121 5.77 2.42 -4.36
N TYR A 122 5.11 1.28 -4.17
CA TYR A 122 4.72 0.78 -2.84
C TYR A 122 5.86 0.09 -2.10
N ASN A 123 6.95 -0.27 -2.79
CA ASN A 123 8.07 -1.02 -2.23
C ASN A 123 7.61 -2.28 -1.44
N CYS A 124 6.59 -2.97 -1.95
CA CYS A 124 6.13 -4.24 -1.40
C CYS A 124 7.12 -5.36 -1.76
N VAL A 125 7.35 -6.28 -0.83
CA VAL A 125 8.22 -7.44 -1.02
C VAL A 125 7.57 -8.68 -0.43
N TRP A 126 7.79 -9.83 -1.08
CA TRP A 126 7.40 -11.12 -0.52
C TRP A 126 8.38 -11.49 0.59
N CYS A 127 7.88 -11.66 1.81
CA CYS A 127 8.66 -12.03 2.97
C CYS A 127 8.52 -13.53 3.24
N SER A 128 9.46 -14.33 2.72
CA SER A 128 9.36 -15.80 2.70
C SER A 128 9.16 -16.45 4.07
N LYS A 129 9.76 -15.89 5.14
CA LYS A 129 9.54 -16.36 6.53
C LYS A 129 8.10 -16.15 7.00
N GLN A 130 7.50 -15.03 6.62
CA GLN A 130 6.12 -14.68 6.97
C GLN A 130 5.11 -15.28 5.98
N LYS A 131 5.58 -15.76 4.81
CA LYS A 131 4.76 -16.19 3.68
C LYS A 131 3.70 -15.15 3.32
N ALA A 132 4.10 -13.88 3.31
CA ALA A 132 3.20 -12.75 3.11
C ALA A 132 3.87 -11.61 2.33
N CYS A 133 3.06 -10.84 1.62
CA CYS A 133 3.49 -9.62 0.95
C CYS A 133 3.48 -8.43 1.93
N VAL A 134 4.63 -7.85 2.24
CA VAL A 134 4.73 -6.77 3.24
C VAL A 134 5.55 -5.61 2.70
N PHE A 135 5.45 -4.44 3.32
CA PHE A 135 6.33 -3.31 3.01
C PHE A 135 7.79 -3.70 3.30
N LYS A 136 8.73 -3.31 2.40
CA LYS A 136 10.14 -3.73 2.46
C LYS A 136 10.79 -3.62 3.84
N LYS A 137 10.51 -2.54 4.58
CA LYS A 137 11.12 -2.31 5.91
C LYS A 137 10.51 -3.17 7.04
N LEU A 138 9.34 -3.77 6.81
CA LEU A 138 8.70 -4.71 7.75
C LEU A 138 9.19 -6.16 7.57
N CYS A 139 9.92 -6.46 6.50
CA CYS A 139 10.55 -7.76 6.33
C CYS A 139 11.98 -7.72 6.87
N SER A 140 12.23 -8.38 8.01
CA SER A 140 13.55 -8.45 8.65
C SER A 140 14.61 -9.18 7.80
N ASP A 141 14.21 -9.91 6.75
CA ASP A 141 15.07 -10.80 5.98
C ASP A 141 14.91 -10.58 4.48
N SER A 142 15.22 -9.35 4.05
CA SER A 142 15.09 -8.91 2.65
C SER A 142 15.97 -9.66 1.63
N GLN A 143 16.83 -10.57 2.10
CA GLN A 143 17.73 -11.38 1.28
C GLN A 143 17.05 -12.61 0.66
N ASN A 144 15.96 -13.11 1.24
CA ASN A 144 15.27 -14.31 0.76
C ASN A 144 13.91 -13.98 0.13
N THR A 145 13.94 -13.28 -1.02
CA THR A 145 12.75 -12.86 -1.78
C THR A 145 12.42 -13.77 -2.96
N GLU A 146 12.98 -14.98 -2.96
CA GLU A 146 12.70 -16.00 -3.96
C GLU A 146 11.28 -16.53 -3.77
N CYS A 147 10.52 -16.57 -4.86
CA CYS A 147 9.16 -17.07 -4.81
C CYS A 147 9.16 -18.58 -4.61
N PRO A 148 8.19 -19.13 -3.86
CA PRO A 148 8.02 -20.57 -3.77
C PRO A 148 7.67 -21.14 -5.15
N ASN A 149 7.89 -22.45 -5.29
CA ASN A 149 7.57 -23.17 -6.52
C ASN A 149 6.10 -22.97 -6.94
N PRO A 150 5.80 -22.92 -8.25
CA PRO A 150 4.44 -22.84 -8.77
C PRO A 150 3.57 -23.99 -8.25
N GLN A 151 2.32 -23.69 -7.91
CA GLN A 151 1.33 -24.70 -7.52
C GLN A 151 0.06 -24.55 -8.35
N ILE A 152 -0.35 -25.63 -9.01
CA ILE A 152 -1.63 -25.69 -9.71
C ILE A 152 -2.72 -26.07 -8.71
N THR A 153 -3.79 -25.28 -8.66
CA THR A 153 -4.92 -25.48 -7.76
C THR A 153 -6.15 -26.02 -8.47
N ASN A 154 -6.35 -25.65 -9.74
CA ASN A 154 -7.49 -26.11 -10.53
C ASN A 154 -7.18 -26.09 -12.04
N ILE A 155 -7.85 -26.93 -12.81
CA ILE A 155 -7.77 -26.96 -14.27
C ILE A 155 -9.18 -27.09 -14.83
N VAL A 156 -9.54 -26.24 -15.79
CA VAL A 156 -10.89 -26.20 -16.39
C VAL A 156 -10.80 -26.20 -17.92
N PRO A 157 -11.48 -27.10 -18.65
CA PRO A 157 -12.24 -28.25 -18.13
C PRO A 157 -11.33 -29.38 -17.63
N LEU A 158 -11.85 -30.20 -16.71
CA LEU A 158 -11.14 -31.38 -16.18
C LEU A 158 -11.10 -32.54 -17.18
N PHE A 159 -12.04 -32.58 -18.13
CA PHE A 159 -12.16 -33.65 -19.12
C PHE A 159 -12.15 -33.05 -20.52
N GLY A 160 -11.61 -33.81 -21.47
CA GLY A 160 -11.49 -33.40 -22.86
C GLY A 160 -11.40 -34.59 -23.81
N PRO A 161 -11.55 -34.35 -25.12
CA PRO A 161 -11.39 -35.36 -26.14
C PRO A 161 -9.93 -35.82 -26.26
N MET A 162 -9.71 -37.11 -26.49
CA MET A 162 -8.37 -37.70 -26.67
C MET A 162 -7.56 -37.09 -27.82
N LYS A 163 -8.24 -36.53 -28.82
CA LYS A 163 -7.59 -35.85 -29.96
C LYS A 163 -7.06 -34.45 -29.61
N GLY A 164 -7.34 -33.93 -28.43
CA GLY A 164 -7.01 -32.56 -28.04
C GLY A 164 -7.86 -31.52 -28.78
N GLY A 165 -7.28 -30.33 -28.99
CA GLY A 165 -7.96 -29.20 -29.66
C GLY A 165 -8.89 -28.39 -28.76
N ILE A 166 -8.85 -28.62 -27.44
CA ILE A 166 -9.60 -27.84 -26.46
C ILE A 166 -8.73 -26.79 -25.81
N SER A 167 -9.33 -25.68 -25.38
CA SER A 167 -8.68 -24.73 -24.48
C SER A 167 -8.85 -25.19 -23.04
N ILE A 168 -7.75 -25.20 -22.29
CA ILE A 168 -7.75 -25.42 -20.85
C ILE A 168 -7.32 -24.15 -20.13
N THR A 169 -7.86 -23.92 -18.96
CA THR A 169 -7.54 -22.83 -18.05
C THR A 169 -6.90 -23.43 -16.81
N ILE A 170 -5.65 -23.07 -16.55
CA ILE A 170 -4.91 -23.53 -15.38
C ILE A 170 -4.96 -22.40 -14.34
N HIS A 171 -5.53 -22.70 -13.18
CA HIS A 171 -5.50 -21.83 -12.02
C HIS A 171 -4.46 -22.34 -11.03
N GLY A 172 -3.77 -21.42 -10.38
CA GLY A 172 -2.72 -21.75 -9.44
C GLY A 172 -2.12 -20.51 -8.80
N SER A 173 -1.08 -20.73 -8.00
CA SER A 173 -0.27 -19.69 -7.37
C SER A 173 1.17 -19.76 -7.85
N ASN A 174 1.83 -18.61 -7.94
CA ASN A 174 3.24 -18.49 -8.36
C ASN A 174 3.52 -19.10 -9.75
N LEU A 175 2.52 -19.13 -10.65
CA LEU A 175 2.66 -19.72 -11.99
C LEU A 175 3.54 -18.87 -12.93
N GLY A 176 3.76 -17.60 -12.61
CA GLY A 176 4.50 -16.60 -13.38
C GLY A 176 4.08 -15.21 -12.93
N ILE A 177 4.86 -14.19 -13.24
CA ILE A 177 4.49 -12.77 -13.02
C ILE A 177 4.03 -12.17 -14.35
N TYR A 178 4.72 -12.52 -15.43
CA TYR A 178 4.42 -12.10 -16.79
C TYR A 178 4.09 -13.31 -17.66
N LYS A 179 3.34 -13.08 -18.74
CA LYS A 179 2.99 -14.14 -19.71
C LYS A 179 4.22 -14.79 -20.33
N GLU A 180 5.32 -14.04 -20.45
CA GLU A 180 6.61 -14.51 -20.96
C GLU A 180 7.35 -15.44 -20.00
N ASP A 181 6.97 -15.49 -18.72
CA ASP A 181 7.56 -16.41 -17.75
C ASP A 181 7.14 -17.86 -18.03
N ILE A 182 6.00 -18.06 -18.70
CA ILE A 182 5.49 -19.37 -19.07
C ILE A 182 6.27 -19.91 -20.27
N LYS A 183 7.23 -20.81 -20.02
CA LYS A 183 8.09 -21.37 -21.08
C LYS A 183 7.45 -22.52 -21.83
N ASN A 184 6.79 -23.42 -21.11
CA ASN A 184 6.12 -24.58 -21.69
C ASN A 184 4.92 -24.98 -20.82
N ILE A 185 3.94 -25.60 -21.47
CA ILE A 185 2.80 -26.22 -20.81
C ILE A 185 2.65 -27.61 -21.41
N THR A 186 2.57 -28.63 -20.57
CA THR A 186 2.35 -30.01 -21.01
C THR A 186 1.25 -30.65 -20.19
N VAL A 187 0.39 -31.43 -20.85
CA VAL A 187 -0.68 -32.22 -20.20
C VAL A 187 -0.45 -33.68 -20.56
N ALA A 188 -0.17 -34.52 -19.55
CA ALA A 188 0.17 -35.92 -19.74
C ALA A 188 1.31 -36.18 -20.77
N GLY A 189 2.25 -35.23 -20.88
CA GLY A 189 3.38 -35.29 -21.82
C GLY A 189 3.12 -34.62 -23.18
N GLU A 190 1.86 -34.27 -23.49
CA GLU A 190 1.52 -33.59 -24.74
C GLU A 190 1.66 -32.06 -24.60
N PRO A 191 2.30 -31.37 -25.56
CA PRO A 191 2.50 -29.93 -25.49
C PRO A 191 1.19 -29.16 -25.70
N CYS A 192 0.94 -28.15 -24.88
CA CYS A 192 -0.14 -27.20 -25.03
C CYS A 192 0.39 -25.84 -25.51
N ILE A 193 -0.40 -25.17 -26.36
CA ILE A 193 -0.08 -23.83 -26.86
C ILE A 193 -0.52 -22.80 -25.81
N HIS A 194 0.42 -22.00 -25.30
CA HIS A 194 0.13 -20.92 -24.37
C HIS A 194 -0.55 -19.75 -25.11
N GLN A 195 -1.74 -19.36 -24.64
CA GLN A 195 -2.49 -18.20 -25.13
C GLN A 195 -2.15 -16.97 -24.28
N ALA A 196 -1.08 -16.28 -24.66
CA ALA A 196 -0.48 -15.19 -23.88
C ALA A 196 -1.44 -14.00 -23.65
N GLU A 197 -2.36 -13.78 -24.59
CA GLU A 197 -3.42 -12.77 -24.52
C GLU A 197 -4.51 -13.09 -23.48
N LYS A 198 -4.61 -14.35 -23.05
CA LYS A 198 -5.56 -14.80 -22.01
C LYS A 198 -4.89 -15.00 -20.66
N TYR A 199 -3.59 -14.80 -20.57
CA TYR A 199 -2.88 -14.88 -19.29
C TYR A 199 -3.25 -13.68 -18.43
N SER A 200 -3.72 -13.95 -17.22
CA SER A 200 -4.05 -12.93 -16.23
C SER A 200 -3.53 -13.33 -14.87
N VAL A 201 -2.88 -12.39 -14.20
CA VAL A 201 -2.57 -12.50 -12.78
C VAL A 201 -3.86 -12.19 -12.01
N SER A 202 -4.35 -13.13 -11.20
CA SER A 202 -5.63 -13.02 -10.50
C SER A 202 -5.55 -12.00 -9.36
N THR A 203 -5.95 -10.76 -9.60
CA THR A 203 -6.00 -9.68 -8.58
C THR A 203 -7.31 -9.63 -7.78
N ARG A 204 -8.11 -10.71 -7.86
CA ARG A 204 -9.56 -10.80 -7.58
C ARG A 204 -10.43 -10.14 -8.65
#